data_AF-A0A6P1YBW5-F1
#
_entry.id   AF-A0A6P1YBW5-F1
#
_cell.length_a   1.000
_cell.length_b   1.000
_cell.length_c   1.000
_cell.angle_alpha   90.00
_cell.angle_beta   90.00
_cell.angle_gamma   90.00
#
_symmetry.space_group_name_H-M   'P 1'
#
loop_
_entity.id
_entity.type
_entity.pdbx_description
1 polymer ?
#
loop_
_entity_poly.entity_id
_entity_poly.type
_entity_poly.pdbx_seq_one_letter_code
_entity_poly.pdbx_strand_id
1 'polypeptide(L)'
;MPFFYKNFIMGVIGITGDPSSLEKTAKIVKMAVELMIEQELLKEENSTYSSQIKILINKILEAQNENDVYTLTQLASKLGYNLEIPRIACLLSFDNTDSLNLANIANTVSQIKDSLTEEIKSLNSSNIQDIVCSIDINKILILKTVDNTEHHYIKKYISDYYAQLKNKIKSKINKKIYFAVGTLHKNMLGIKESYKEALFALDYCMKYEIDEEIAFIDNYIIEYLCTKLPKNILNIFY
;
A
#
# COMPACT_ATOMS: atom_id res chain seq x y z
N MET A 1 34.40 0.86 -25.37
CA MET A 1 34.61 1.63 -24.12
C MET A 1 33.89 0.92 -22.97
N PRO A 2 34.54 0.64 -21.84
CA PRO A 2 33.91 -0.05 -20.71
C PRO A 2 32.92 0.86 -19.96
N PHE A 3 31.85 0.26 -19.43
CA PHE A 3 30.90 0.91 -18.53
C PHE A 3 30.84 0.18 -17.19
N PHE A 4 30.47 0.91 -16.14
CA PHE A 4 30.64 0.51 -14.75
C PHE A 4 29.35 0.62 -13.94
N TYR A 5 29.21 -0.21 -12.91
CA TYR A 5 28.24 -0.06 -11.84
C TYR A 5 28.92 -0.30 -10.49
N LYS A 6 28.76 0.60 -9.51
CA LYS A 6 29.47 0.55 -8.21
C LYS A 6 30.97 0.22 -8.33
N ASN A 7 31.65 0.83 -9.31
CA ASN A 7 33.05 0.62 -9.68
C ASN A 7 33.41 -0.77 -10.25
N PHE A 8 32.44 -1.63 -10.55
CA PHE A 8 32.66 -2.91 -11.24
C PHE A 8 32.42 -2.77 -12.75
N ILE A 9 33.29 -3.36 -13.58
CA ILE A 9 33.12 -3.41 -15.03
C ILE A 9 31.96 -4.35 -15.35
N MET A 10 30.92 -3.81 -15.96
CA MET A 10 29.72 -4.58 -16.35
C MET A 10 29.78 -5.02 -17.81
N GLY A 11 30.59 -4.37 -18.65
CA GLY A 11 30.77 -4.72 -20.06
C GLY A 11 31.44 -3.64 -20.88
N VAL A 12 31.34 -3.74 -22.21
CA VAL A 12 31.91 -2.80 -23.18
C VAL A 12 30.87 -2.32 -24.20
N ILE A 13 30.85 -1.01 -24.44
CA ILE A 13 30.06 -0.36 -25.49
C ILE A 13 30.94 -0.20 -26.73
N GLY A 14 30.52 -0.78 -27.85
CA GLY A 14 31.10 -0.55 -29.17
C GLY A 14 30.42 0.65 -29.83
N ILE A 15 31.21 1.63 -30.28
CA ILE A 15 30.70 2.84 -30.95
C ILE A 15 31.52 3.01 -32.22
N THR A 16 30.85 3.18 -33.36
CA THR A 16 31.46 3.29 -34.69
C THR A 16 31.24 4.68 -35.27
N GLY A 17 32.29 5.35 -35.74
CA GLY A 17 32.22 6.69 -36.35
C GLY A 17 33.59 7.37 -36.43
N ASP A 18 33.63 8.64 -36.85
CA ASP A 18 34.86 9.44 -36.94
C ASP A 18 35.47 9.68 -35.54
N PRO A 19 36.69 9.19 -35.25
CA PRO A 19 37.35 9.28 -33.94
C PRO A 19 37.36 10.69 -33.34
N SER A 20 37.45 11.71 -34.19
CA SER A 20 37.57 13.12 -33.81
C SER A 20 36.30 13.69 -33.17
N SER A 21 35.14 13.13 -33.55
CA SER A 21 33.82 13.50 -33.03
C SER A 21 33.25 12.48 -32.04
N LEU A 22 33.81 11.26 -32.03
CA LEU A 22 33.28 10.12 -31.30
C LEU A 22 33.48 10.21 -29.79
N GLU A 23 34.55 10.84 -29.30
CA GLU A 23 34.89 10.80 -27.87
C GLU A 23 33.81 11.44 -26.99
N LYS A 24 33.29 12.60 -27.40
CA LYS A 24 32.23 13.31 -26.66
C LYS A 24 30.93 12.52 -26.67
N THR A 25 30.52 12.05 -27.85
CA THR A 25 29.31 11.24 -28.02
C THR A 25 29.42 9.92 -27.26
N ALA A 26 30.59 9.29 -27.29
CA ALA A 26 30.87 8.06 -26.57
C ALA A 26 30.67 8.24 -25.06
N LYS A 27 31.27 9.29 -24.47
CA LYS A 27 31.11 9.61 -23.04
C LYS A 27 29.63 9.78 -22.65
N ILE A 28 28.84 10.48 -23.47
CA ILE A 28 27.39 10.65 -23.22
C ILE A 28 26.67 9.30 -23.25
N VAL A 29 26.94 8.46 -24.26
CA VAL A 29 26.35 7.13 -24.38
C VAL A 29 26.72 6.25 -23.19
N LYS A 30 27.98 6.31 -22.72
CA LYS A 30 28.41 5.60 -21.52
C LYS A 30 27.61 6.01 -20.30
N MET A 31 27.53 7.31 -20.02
CA MET A 31 26.76 7.83 -18.89
C MET A 31 25.30 7.40 -18.98
N ALA A 32 24.69 7.46 -20.17
CA ALA A 32 23.32 7.02 -20.37
C ALA A 32 23.14 5.52 -20.03
N VAL A 33 24.05 4.65 -20.49
CA VAL A 33 24.01 3.22 -20.18
C VAL A 33 24.21 2.94 -18.69
N GLU A 34 25.17 3.61 -18.05
CA GLU A 34 25.43 3.46 -16.61
C GLU A 34 24.21 3.88 -15.79
N LEU A 35 23.59 5.02 -16.14
CA LEU A 35 22.36 5.50 -15.51
C LEU A 35 21.17 4.57 -15.76
N MET A 36 21.01 4.03 -16.96
CA MET A 36 19.92 3.08 -17.28
C MET A 36 20.01 1.82 -16.42
N ILE A 37 21.23 1.32 -16.19
CA ILE A 37 21.46 0.14 -15.34
C ILE A 37 21.17 0.47 -13.88
N GLU A 38 21.66 1.62 -13.40
CA GLU A 38 21.38 2.07 -12.04
C GLU A 38 19.87 2.21 -11.79
N GLN A 39 19.14 2.80 -12.75
CA GLN A 39 17.69 2.90 -12.68
C GLN A 39 17.00 1.53 -12.63
N GLU A 40 17.46 0.56 -13.42
CA GLU A 40 16.83 -0.75 -13.46
C GLU A 40 17.05 -1.53 -12.16
N LEU A 41 18.24 -1.43 -11.57
CA LEU A 41 18.54 -2.04 -10.28
C LEU A 41 17.73 -1.40 -9.14
N LEU A 42 17.57 -0.07 -9.14
CA LEU A 42 16.72 0.62 -8.15
C LEU A 42 15.25 0.17 -8.26
N LYS A 43 14.74 -0.04 -9.48
CA LYS A 43 13.38 -0.58 -9.67
C LYS A 43 13.26 -2.00 -9.14
N GLU A 44 14.27 -2.85 -9.38
CA GLU A 44 14.29 -4.22 -8.88
C GLU A 44 14.32 -4.27 -7.35
N GLU A 45 15.14 -3.42 -6.72
CA GLU A 45 15.19 -3.26 -5.25
C GLU A 45 13.83 -2.81 -4.70
N ASN A 46 13.18 -1.82 -5.31
CA ASN A 46 11.85 -1.35 -4.91
C ASN A 46 10.77 -2.43 -5.07
N SER A 47 10.77 -3.15 -6.19
CA SER A 47 9.84 -4.25 -6.44
C SER A 47 10.00 -5.38 -5.42
N THR A 48 11.26 -5.71 -5.09
CA THR A 48 11.61 -6.67 -4.06
C THR A 48 11.12 -6.22 -2.69
N TYR A 49 11.35 -4.95 -2.33
CA TYR A 49 10.86 -4.37 -1.09
C TYR A 49 9.34 -4.43 -0.98
N SER A 50 8.61 -3.98 -2.01
CA SER A 50 7.15 -4.06 -2.07
C SER A 50 6.62 -5.50 -1.94
N SER A 51 7.34 -6.48 -2.49
CA SER A 51 7.02 -7.90 -2.34
C SER A 51 7.23 -8.39 -0.91
N GLN A 52 8.31 -7.96 -0.24
CA GLN A 52 8.55 -8.27 1.17
C GLN A 52 7.48 -7.64 2.09
N ILE A 53 7.02 -6.43 1.79
CA ILE A 53 5.91 -5.79 2.50
C ILE A 53 4.61 -6.59 2.34
N LYS A 54 4.29 -7.07 1.13
CA LYS A 54 3.12 -7.95 0.91
C LYS A 54 3.20 -9.23 1.73
N ILE A 55 4.37 -9.86 1.77
CA ILE A 55 4.60 -11.06 2.59
C ILE A 55 4.40 -10.75 4.08
N LEU A 56 4.92 -9.62 4.56
CA LEU A 56 4.70 -9.17 5.94
C LEU A 56 3.21 -9.00 6.24
N ILE A 57 2.47 -8.28 5.39
CA ILE A 57 1.03 -8.06 5.54
C ILE A 57 0.27 -9.40 5.59
N ASN A 58 0.52 -10.31 4.65
CA ASN A 58 -0.15 -11.62 4.64
C ASN A 58 0.10 -12.38 5.94
N LYS A 59 1.34 -12.41 6.43
CA LYS A 59 1.66 -13.06 7.71
C LYS A 59 0.97 -12.36 8.90
N ILE A 60 0.85 -11.03 8.90
CA ILE A 60 0.10 -10.29 9.93
C ILE A 60 -1.39 -10.70 9.91
N LEU A 61 -1.98 -10.83 8.72
CA LEU A 61 -3.39 -11.22 8.58
C LEU A 61 -3.64 -12.70 8.88
N GLU A 62 -2.64 -13.56 8.71
CA GLU A 62 -2.71 -14.98 9.02
C GLU A 62 -2.47 -15.29 10.50
N ALA A 63 -1.70 -14.45 11.20
CA ALA A 63 -1.31 -14.64 12.60
C ALA A 63 -2.49 -15.02 13.51
N GLN A 64 -2.27 -16.01 14.36
CA GLN A 64 -3.26 -16.47 15.33
C GLN A 64 -2.72 -16.46 16.77
N ASN A 65 -1.41 -16.70 16.93
CA ASN A 65 -0.82 -17.01 18.22
C ASN A 65 0.34 -16.06 18.57
N GLU A 66 0.73 -15.99 19.84
CA GLU A 66 1.86 -15.15 20.29
C GLU A 66 3.22 -15.58 19.72
N ASN A 67 3.41 -16.87 19.40
CA ASN A 67 4.63 -17.34 18.73
C ASN A 67 4.78 -16.73 17.32
N ASP A 68 3.66 -16.47 16.63
CA ASP A 68 3.68 -15.80 15.32
C ASP A 68 4.11 -14.35 15.48
N VAL A 69 3.66 -13.68 16.55
CA VAL A 69 3.97 -12.28 16.87
C VAL A 69 5.48 -12.08 16.97
N TYR A 70 6.20 -12.94 17.69
CA TYR A 70 7.67 -12.80 17.82
C TYR A 70 8.38 -12.86 16.45
N THR A 71 8.03 -13.87 15.65
CA THR A 71 8.62 -14.06 14.31
C THR A 71 8.28 -12.90 13.38
N LEU A 72 7.06 -12.37 13.48
CA LEU A 72 6.59 -11.22 12.72
C LEU A 72 7.29 -9.93 13.12
N THR A 73 7.50 -9.70 14.41
CA THR A 73 8.25 -8.54 14.91
C THR A 73 9.68 -8.55 14.38
N GLN A 74 10.34 -9.70 14.34
CA GLN A 74 11.66 -9.82 13.71
C GLN A 74 11.62 -9.49 12.21
N LEU A 75 10.64 -10.02 11.48
CA LEU A 75 10.51 -9.76 10.04
C LEU A 75 10.23 -8.27 9.76
N ALA A 76 9.33 -7.66 10.52
CA ALA A 76 9.01 -6.24 10.41
C ALA A 76 10.20 -5.35 10.76
N SER A 77 10.98 -5.70 11.79
CA SER A 77 12.17 -4.94 12.18
C SER A 77 13.22 -4.90 11.07
N LYS A 78 13.41 -6.01 10.33
CA LYS A 78 14.30 -6.06 9.15
C LYS A 78 13.83 -5.15 8.02
N LEU A 79 12.53 -4.89 7.93
CA LEU A 79 11.91 -3.98 6.96
C LEU A 79 11.80 -2.54 7.47
N GLY A 80 12.30 -2.26 8.68
CA GLY A 80 12.31 -0.94 9.30
C GLY A 80 11.06 -0.59 10.12
N TYR A 81 10.15 -1.54 10.38
CA TYR A 81 8.91 -1.28 11.11
C TYR A 81 8.91 -1.86 12.52
N ASN A 82 8.39 -1.08 13.48
CA ASN A 82 8.11 -1.54 14.84
C ASN A 82 6.63 -1.89 14.97
N LEU A 83 6.29 -3.17 15.13
CA LEU A 83 4.91 -3.66 15.28
C LEU A 83 4.27 -3.39 16.64
N GLU A 84 5.04 -2.94 17.64
CA GLU A 84 4.50 -2.54 18.95
C GLU A 84 3.69 -1.24 18.87
N ILE A 85 3.95 -0.41 17.85
CA ILE A 85 3.19 0.83 17.62
C ILE A 85 1.75 0.45 17.22
N PRO A 86 0.73 0.97 17.93
CA PRO A 86 -0.67 0.72 17.59
C PRO A 86 -1.02 1.21 16.18
N ARG A 87 -1.80 0.41 15.45
CA ARG A 87 -2.18 0.69 14.06
C ARG A 87 -3.65 0.42 13.81
N ILE A 88 -4.24 1.25 12.94
CA ILE A 88 -5.59 1.06 12.39
C ILE A 88 -5.46 0.71 10.92
N ALA A 89 -6.22 -0.29 10.48
CA ALA A 89 -6.32 -0.62 9.07
C ALA A 89 -7.27 0.36 8.38
N CYS A 90 -6.78 0.98 7.31
CA CYS A 90 -7.56 1.77 6.39
C CYS A 90 -7.46 1.14 5.00
N LEU A 91 -8.58 0.96 4.32
CA LEU A 91 -8.65 0.43 2.96
C LEU A 91 -9.11 1.50 2.00
N LEU A 92 -8.26 1.76 1.00
CA LEU A 92 -8.57 2.61 -0.13
C LEU A 92 -8.95 1.73 -1.31
N SER A 93 -10.11 1.98 -1.91
CA SER A 93 -10.53 1.31 -3.14
C SER A 93 -11.07 2.28 -4.19
N PHE A 94 -10.95 1.89 -5.45
CA PHE A 94 -11.39 2.65 -6.61
C PHE A 94 -12.51 1.90 -7.30
N ASP A 95 -13.54 2.64 -7.72
CA ASP A 95 -14.68 2.06 -8.41
C ASP A 95 -14.25 1.30 -9.67
N ASN A 96 -14.89 0.15 -9.88
CA ASN A 96 -14.49 -0.86 -10.84
C ASN A 96 -15.20 -0.70 -12.20
N THR A 97 -15.75 0.48 -12.48
CA THR A 97 -16.66 0.73 -13.62
C THR A 97 -16.06 0.48 -14.99
N ASP A 98 -14.75 0.22 -15.09
CA ASP A 98 -14.19 -0.31 -16.32
C ASP A 98 -13.47 -1.62 -16.03
N SER A 99 -14.11 -2.72 -16.43
CA SER A 99 -13.44 -3.97 -16.80
C SER A 99 -12.50 -3.71 -17.99
N LEU A 100 -11.38 -3.04 -17.76
CA LEU A 100 -10.41 -2.74 -18.82
C LEU A 100 -9.40 -3.89 -18.91
N ASN A 101 -9.45 -4.58 -20.05
CA ASN A 101 -8.41 -5.39 -20.69
C ASN A 101 -7.16 -5.72 -19.85
N LEU A 102 -7.23 -6.81 -19.07
CA LEU A 102 -6.23 -7.22 -18.08
C LEU A 102 -4.79 -7.42 -18.60
N ALA A 103 -4.56 -7.62 -19.89
CA ALA A 103 -3.24 -7.96 -20.43
C ALA A 103 -2.32 -6.75 -20.70
N ASN A 104 -2.86 -5.60 -21.09
CA ASN A 104 -2.05 -4.40 -21.45
C ASN A 104 -1.89 -3.41 -20.29
N ILE A 105 -2.62 -3.63 -19.18
CA ILE A 105 -2.72 -2.70 -18.04
C ILE A 105 -2.00 -3.25 -16.82
N ALA A 106 -1.52 -4.50 -16.81
CA ALA A 106 -0.75 -5.02 -15.68
C ALA A 106 0.46 -4.12 -15.35
N ASN A 107 1.16 -3.63 -16.39
CA ASN A 107 2.26 -2.69 -16.24
C ASN A 107 1.79 -1.28 -15.83
N THR A 108 0.71 -0.77 -16.43
CA THR A 108 0.17 0.57 -16.14
C THR A 108 -0.47 0.66 -14.75
N VAL A 109 -1.21 -0.37 -14.32
CA VAL A 109 -1.79 -0.50 -12.98
C VAL A 109 -0.68 -0.68 -11.94
N SER A 110 0.35 -1.48 -12.22
CA SER A 110 1.49 -1.60 -11.31
C SER A 110 2.21 -0.25 -11.12
N GLN A 111 2.45 0.48 -12.21
CA GLN A 111 3.07 1.82 -12.16
C GLN A 111 2.20 2.85 -11.43
N ILE A 112 0.88 2.81 -11.63
CA ILE A 112 -0.06 3.65 -10.88
C ILE A 112 -0.05 3.27 -9.39
N LYS A 113 0.02 1.99 -9.05
CA LYS A 113 0.08 1.52 -7.66
C LYS A 113 1.35 1.94 -6.95
N ASP A 114 2.49 1.82 -7.61
CA ASP A 114 3.78 2.25 -7.04
C ASP A 114 3.77 3.77 -6.84
N SER A 115 3.30 4.54 -7.84
CA SER A 115 3.09 5.99 -7.72
C SER A 115 2.15 6.36 -6.56
N LEU A 116 1.02 5.67 -6.41
CA LEU A 116 0.06 5.95 -5.34
C LEU A 116 0.61 5.58 -3.96
N THR A 117 1.36 4.47 -3.86
CA THR A 117 2.00 4.04 -2.62
C THR A 117 3.07 5.04 -2.19
N GLU A 118 3.88 5.54 -3.13
CA GLU A 118 4.85 6.61 -2.89
C GLU A 118 4.18 7.94 -2.51
N GLU A 119 3.05 8.28 -3.15
CA GLU A 119 2.28 9.48 -2.82
C GLU A 119 1.70 9.44 -1.41
N ILE A 120 1.15 8.28 -1.02
CA ILE A 120 0.65 8.03 0.33
C ILE A 120 1.79 8.19 1.33
N LYS A 121 2.94 7.55 1.08
CA LYS A 121 4.11 7.63 1.97
C LYS A 121 4.69 9.04 2.07
N SER A 122 4.59 9.84 1.02
CA SER A 122 5.08 11.23 0.97
C SER A 122 4.06 12.28 1.44
N LEU A 123 2.96 11.89 2.11
CA LEU A 123 2.09 12.84 2.78
C LEU A 123 2.75 13.36 4.06
N ASN A 124 2.58 14.65 4.36
CA ASN A 124 3.11 15.25 5.59
C ASN A 124 2.49 14.64 6.86
N SER A 125 1.28 14.09 6.76
CA SER A 125 0.57 13.39 7.83
C SER A 125 0.90 11.90 7.93
N SER A 126 1.70 11.36 6.99
CA SER A 126 2.19 9.99 7.07
C SER A 126 3.31 9.88 8.08
N ASN A 127 3.28 8.81 8.85
CA ASN A 127 4.35 8.44 9.75
C ASN A 127 5.29 7.47 9.02
N ILE A 128 6.58 7.54 9.30
CA ILE A 128 7.57 6.62 8.73
C ILE A 128 7.29 5.15 9.10
N GLN A 129 6.54 4.93 10.18
CA GLN A 129 6.12 3.64 10.69
C GLN A 129 4.77 3.14 10.10
N ASP A 130 4.13 3.92 9.23
CA ASP A 130 2.94 3.51 8.49
C ASP A 130 3.31 2.48 7.43
N ILE A 131 2.52 1.41 7.32
CA ILE A 131 2.75 0.35 6.33
C ILE A 131 1.70 0.49 5.23
N VAL A 132 2.14 0.72 4.01
CA VAL A 132 1.27 0.86 2.84
C VAL A 132 1.53 -0.29 1.87
N CYS A 133 0.48 -0.99 1.47
CA CYS A 133 0.57 -2.19 0.64
C CYS A 133 -0.63 -2.31 -0.30
N SER A 134 -0.39 -2.52 -1.59
CA SER A 134 -1.46 -2.94 -2.50
C SER A 134 -1.80 -4.40 -2.28
N ILE A 135 -3.05 -4.70 -1.89
CA ILE A 135 -3.54 -6.07 -1.65
C ILE A 135 -4.22 -6.64 -2.90
N ASP A 136 -4.85 -5.79 -3.71
CA ASP A 136 -5.55 -6.20 -4.93
C ASP A 136 -5.29 -5.20 -6.08
N ILE A 137 -5.89 -5.41 -7.26
CA ILE A 137 -5.87 -4.51 -8.43
C ILE A 137 -6.33 -3.11 -8.03
N ASN A 138 -7.44 -3.02 -7.28
CA ASN A 138 -8.04 -1.74 -6.89
C ASN A 138 -8.14 -1.56 -5.37
N LYS A 139 -7.33 -2.27 -4.56
CA LYS A 139 -7.35 -2.14 -3.10
C LYS A 139 -5.96 -1.89 -2.55
N ILE A 140 -5.81 -0.79 -1.81
CA ILE A 140 -4.60 -0.45 -1.06
C ILE A 140 -4.93 -0.48 0.43
N LEU A 141 -4.16 -1.25 1.18
CA LEU A 141 -4.17 -1.24 2.64
C LEU A 141 -3.14 -0.25 3.16
N ILE A 142 -3.58 0.56 4.11
CA ILE A 142 -2.75 1.46 4.90
C ILE A 142 -2.92 1.04 6.35
N LEU A 143 -1.87 0.52 6.96
CA LEU A 143 -1.80 0.35 8.41
C LEU A 143 -1.27 1.66 9.00
N LYS A 144 -2.19 2.57 9.32
CA LYS A 144 -1.88 3.89 9.85
C LYS A 144 -1.52 3.78 11.32
N THR A 145 -0.37 4.31 11.69
CA THR A 145 0.04 4.43 13.08
C THR A 145 -0.79 5.47 13.82
N VAL A 146 -1.09 5.12 15.06
CA VAL A 146 -1.89 5.91 15.99
C VAL A 146 -1.07 6.03 17.25
N ASP A 147 -0.37 7.15 17.40
CA ASP A 147 0.47 7.42 18.56
C ASP A 147 -0.25 8.40 19.49
N ASN A 148 -0.52 7.96 20.72
CA ASN A 148 -1.06 8.77 21.84
C ASN A 148 -2.32 9.60 21.58
N THR A 149 -3.01 9.44 20.44
CA THR A 149 -4.32 10.06 20.24
C THR A 149 -5.35 9.32 21.09
N GLU A 150 -6.03 10.03 21.99
CA GLU A 150 -7.18 9.47 22.68
C GLU A 150 -8.20 8.95 21.67
N HIS A 151 -8.93 7.88 22.02
CA HIS A 151 -9.90 7.23 21.13
C HIS A 151 -10.88 8.22 20.48
N HIS A 152 -11.24 9.30 21.18
CA HIS A 152 -12.15 10.32 20.69
C HIS A 152 -11.60 11.11 19.48
N TYR A 153 -10.28 11.24 19.34
CA TYR A 153 -9.65 12.01 18.26
C TYR A 153 -9.29 11.17 17.04
N ILE A 154 -9.38 9.84 17.12
CA ILE A 154 -8.98 8.93 16.04
C ILE A 154 -9.77 9.21 14.76
N LYS A 155 -11.10 9.35 14.85
CA LYS A 155 -11.94 9.66 13.67
C LYS A 155 -11.49 10.94 12.98
N LYS A 156 -11.27 12.00 13.75
CA LYS A 156 -10.80 13.29 13.22
C LYS A 156 -9.42 13.15 12.58
N TYR A 157 -8.47 12.50 13.26
CA TYR A 157 -7.12 12.27 12.75
C TYR A 157 -7.13 11.52 11.41
N ILE A 158 -7.94 10.46 11.29
CA ILE A 158 -8.07 9.71 10.03
C ILE A 158 -8.79 10.52 8.96
N SER A 159 -9.81 11.31 9.31
CA SER A 159 -10.49 12.21 8.36
C SER A 159 -9.55 13.29 7.82
N ASP A 160 -8.72 13.90 8.67
CA ASP A 160 -7.73 14.90 8.25
C ASP A 160 -6.66 14.28 7.34
N TYR A 161 -6.21 13.07 7.65
CA TYR A 161 -5.32 12.27 6.80
C TYR A 161 -5.96 11.98 5.44
N TYR A 162 -7.21 11.51 5.42
CA TYR A 162 -7.92 11.21 4.18
C TYR A 162 -8.14 12.46 3.32
N ALA A 163 -8.45 13.61 3.92
CA ALA A 163 -8.61 14.87 3.18
C ALA A 163 -7.32 15.25 2.42
N GLN A 164 -6.15 15.08 3.03
CA GLN A 164 -4.85 15.30 2.38
C GLN A 164 -4.59 14.27 1.26
N LEU A 165 -4.86 13.00 1.55
CA LEU A 165 -4.72 11.90 0.60
C LEU A 165 -5.59 12.13 -0.64
N LYS A 166 -6.86 12.45 -0.44
CA LYS A 166 -7.85 12.73 -1.48
C LYS A 166 -7.39 13.88 -2.36
N ASN A 167 -6.90 14.99 -1.78
CA ASN A 167 -6.42 16.13 -2.56
C ASN A 167 -5.23 15.76 -3.47
N LYS A 168 -4.32 14.90 -3.00
CA LYS A 168 -3.15 14.46 -3.76
C LYS A 168 -3.56 13.54 -4.92
N ILE A 169 -4.45 12.59 -4.64
CA ILE A 169 -4.87 11.54 -5.59
C ILE A 169 -5.94 12.02 -6.57
N LYS A 170 -6.76 13.03 -6.21
CA LYS A 170 -7.85 13.57 -7.05
C LYS A 170 -7.37 14.04 -8.43
N SER A 171 -6.12 14.50 -8.53
CA SER A 171 -5.52 14.93 -9.80
C SER A 171 -5.24 13.78 -10.77
N LYS A 172 -5.14 12.54 -10.26
CA LYS A 172 -4.73 11.34 -11.03
C LYS A 172 -5.87 10.35 -11.24
N ILE A 173 -6.91 10.39 -10.41
CA ILE A 173 -8.01 9.42 -10.43
C ILE A 173 -9.34 10.15 -10.68
N ASN A 174 -9.92 9.89 -11.85
CA ASN A 174 -11.25 10.40 -12.24
C ASN A 174 -12.39 9.45 -11.83
N LYS A 175 -12.17 8.59 -10.82
CA LYS A 175 -13.11 7.57 -10.36
C LYS A 175 -13.53 7.86 -8.93
N LYS A 176 -14.70 7.33 -8.54
CA LYS A 176 -15.15 7.36 -7.16
C LYS A 176 -14.16 6.57 -6.29
N ILE A 177 -13.80 7.17 -5.16
CA ILE A 177 -12.86 6.62 -4.19
C ILE A 177 -13.69 6.22 -2.96
N TYR A 178 -13.51 4.98 -2.52
CA TYR A 178 -14.03 4.48 -1.26
C TYR A 178 -12.89 4.36 -0.27
N PHE A 179 -13.08 4.88 0.93
CA PHE A 179 -12.09 4.78 2.01
C PHE A 179 -12.76 4.23 3.27
N ALA A 180 -12.38 3.03 3.68
CA ALA A 180 -12.96 2.36 4.83
C ALA A 180 -11.94 2.22 5.96
N VAL A 181 -12.41 2.32 7.20
CA VAL A 181 -11.55 2.43 8.38
C VAL A 181 -12.04 1.46 9.46
N GLY A 182 -11.13 0.60 9.95
CA GLY A 182 -11.36 -0.28 11.07
C GLY A 182 -11.22 0.44 12.42
N THR A 183 -11.35 -0.30 13.51
CA THR A 183 -11.13 0.22 14.87
C THR A 183 -9.70 -0.02 15.34
N LEU A 184 -9.31 0.69 16.41
CA LEU A 184 -8.05 0.47 17.10
C LEU A 184 -8.19 -0.72 18.05
N HIS A 185 -7.27 -1.68 17.93
CA HIS A 185 -7.18 -2.82 18.84
C HIS A 185 -5.93 -2.72 19.69
N LYS A 186 -5.99 -3.27 20.91
CA LYS A 186 -4.92 -3.11 21.93
C LYS A 186 -3.61 -3.80 21.58
N ASN A 187 -3.66 -4.89 20.82
CA ASN A 187 -2.51 -5.76 20.56
C ASN A 187 -2.28 -5.91 19.06
N MET A 188 -1.05 -6.31 18.68
CA MET A 188 -0.67 -6.55 17.28
C MET A 188 -1.61 -7.52 16.55
N LEU A 189 -2.07 -8.60 17.21
CA LEU A 189 -3.04 -9.54 16.63
C LEU A 189 -4.36 -8.88 16.24
N GLY A 190 -4.70 -7.75 16.88
CA GLY A 190 -5.87 -6.94 16.57
C GLY A 190 -5.79 -6.18 15.24
N ILE A 191 -4.60 -6.06 14.62
CA ILE A 191 -4.47 -5.51 13.27
C ILE A 191 -5.33 -6.30 12.27
N LYS A 192 -5.38 -7.63 12.45
CA LYS A 192 -6.23 -8.52 11.65
C LYS A 192 -7.71 -8.21 11.80
N GLU A 193 -8.18 -7.94 13.01
CA GLU A 193 -9.58 -7.57 13.25
C GLU A 193 -9.90 -6.19 12.70
N SER A 194 -9.02 -5.19 12.90
CA SER A 194 -9.11 -3.87 12.26
C SER A 194 -9.22 -3.99 10.74
N TYR A 195 -8.43 -4.87 10.11
CA TYR A 195 -8.49 -5.14 8.68
C TYR A 195 -9.83 -5.73 8.25
N LYS A 196 -10.35 -6.75 8.97
CA LYS A 196 -11.65 -7.36 8.67
C LYS A 196 -12.80 -6.36 8.79
N GLU A 197 -12.74 -5.49 9.79
CA GLU A 197 -13.68 -4.40 10.00
C GLU A 197 -13.67 -3.42 8.83
N ALA A 198 -12.48 -2.92 8.45
CA ALA A 198 -12.34 -2.04 7.29
C ALA A 198 -12.83 -2.71 6.00
N LEU A 199 -12.52 -3.99 5.81
CA LEU A 199 -12.92 -4.76 4.62
C LEU A 199 -14.44 -4.89 4.54
N PHE A 200 -15.08 -5.20 5.67
CA PHE A 200 -16.54 -5.26 5.75
C PHE A 200 -17.18 -3.92 5.42
N ALA A 201 -16.74 -2.83 6.07
CA ALA A 201 -17.28 -1.50 5.81
C ALA A 201 -17.10 -1.08 4.34
N LEU A 202 -15.94 -1.39 3.75
CA LEU A 202 -15.69 -1.14 2.33
C LEU A 202 -16.67 -1.91 1.43
N ASP A 203 -16.74 -3.23 1.60
CA ASP A 203 -17.56 -4.08 0.74
C ASP A 203 -19.07 -3.78 0.94
N TYR A 204 -19.48 -3.38 2.16
CA TYR A 204 -20.85 -2.93 2.45
C TYR A 204 -21.18 -1.63 1.71
N CYS A 205 -20.34 -0.60 1.82
CA CYS A 205 -20.58 0.67 1.13
C CYS A 205 -20.56 0.51 -0.39
N MET A 206 -19.65 -0.30 -0.94
CA MET A 206 -19.61 -0.57 -2.38
C MET A 206 -20.85 -1.35 -2.85
N LYS A 207 -21.30 -2.36 -2.09
CA LYS A 207 -22.45 -3.20 -2.47
C LYS A 207 -23.76 -2.42 -2.50
N TYR A 208 -23.96 -1.49 -1.58
CA TYR A 208 -25.18 -0.70 -1.45
C TYR A 208 -25.03 0.72 -2.04
N GLU A 209 -23.94 0.99 -2.77
CA GLU A 209 -23.63 2.28 -3.39
C GLU A 209 -23.75 3.48 -2.43
N ILE A 210 -23.38 3.26 -1.16
CA ILE A 210 -23.49 4.29 -0.11
C ILE A 210 -22.52 5.42 -0.44
N ASP A 211 -23.04 6.64 -0.52
CA ASP A 211 -22.26 7.83 -0.84
C ASP A 211 -21.59 8.43 0.41
N GLU A 212 -20.81 7.61 1.10
CA GLU A 212 -19.92 8.05 2.18
C GLU A 212 -18.48 8.21 1.67
N GLU A 213 -17.89 9.37 1.96
CA GLU A 213 -16.48 9.59 1.61
C GLU A 213 -15.52 8.76 2.46
N ILE A 214 -15.89 8.51 3.72
CA ILE A 214 -15.14 7.68 4.67
C ILE A 214 -16.12 6.77 5.40
N ALA A 215 -15.97 5.46 5.22
CA ALA A 215 -16.75 4.43 5.89
C ALA A 215 -16.04 3.98 7.18
N PHE A 216 -16.41 4.57 8.32
CA PHE A 216 -15.96 4.07 9.62
C PHE A 216 -16.81 2.86 10.02
N ILE A 217 -16.18 1.76 10.44
CA ILE A 217 -16.89 0.56 10.88
C ILE A 217 -17.89 0.81 12.01
N ASP A 218 -17.65 1.81 12.86
CA ASP A 218 -18.57 2.21 13.93
C ASP A 218 -19.99 2.54 13.43
N ASN A 219 -20.12 3.02 12.18
CA ASN A 219 -21.40 3.32 11.56
C ASN A 219 -22.15 2.05 11.10
N TYR A 220 -21.45 0.91 10.99
CA TYR A 220 -21.92 -0.36 10.44
C TYR A 220 -21.73 -1.52 11.43
N ILE A 221 -21.60 -1.22 12.72
CA ILE A 221 -21.21 -2.22 13.73
C ILE A 221 -22.29 -3.30 13.88
N ILE A 222 -23.56 -2.94 13.72
CA ILE A 222 -24.68 -3.89 13.85
C ILE A 222 -24.63 -4.88 12.70
N GLU A 223 -24.51 -4.38 11.47
CA GLU A 223 -24.40 -5.17 10.26
C GLU A 223 -23.18 -6.08 10.30
N TYR A 224 -22.05 -5.56 10.79
CA TYR A 224 -20.83 -6.33 10.99
C TYR A 224 -21.02 -7.47 11.99
N LEU A 225 -21.61 -7.19 13.16
CA LEU A 225 -21.87 -8.20 14.18
C LEU A 225 -22.85 -9.28 13.67
N CYS A 226 -23.86 -8.89 12.89
CA CYS A 226 -24.77 -9.83 12.24
C CYS A 226 -24.03 -10.84 11.35
N THR A 227 -22.94 -10.46 10.69
CA THR A 227 -22.13 -11.40 9.89
C THR A 227 -21.35 -12.42 10.73
N LYS A 228 -21.10 -12.11 12.01
CA LYS A 228 -20.40 -13.01 12.94
C LYS A 228 -21.35 -13.97 13.68
N LEU A 229 -22.66 -13.75 13.60
CA LEU A 229 -23.64 -14.61 14.26
C LEU A 229 -23.81 -15.95 13.51
N PRO A 230 -23.93 -17.09 14.22
CA PRO A 230 -24.32 -18.35 13.61
C PRO A 230 -25.67 -18.21 12.89
N LYS A 231 -25.77 -18.75 11.67
CA LYS A 231 -27.00 -18.68 10.83
C LYS A 231 -28.27 -19.14 11.56
N ASN A 232 -28.13 -20.04 12.54
CA ASN A 232 -29.25 -20.57 13.33
C ASN A 232 -29.92 -19.51 14.22
N ILE A 233 -29.23 -18.43 14.61
CA ILE A 233 -29.78 -17.36 15.45
C ILE A 233 -30.44 -16.27 14.60
N LEU A 234 -29.95 -16.03 13.38
CA LEU A 234 -30.53 -15.04 12.46
C LEU A 234 -31.98 -15.38 12.05
N ASN A 235 -32.32 -16.67 11.98
CA ASN A 235 -33.67 -17.12 11.63
C ASN A 235 -34.73 -16.83 12.71
N ILE A 236 -34.35 -16.35 13.89
CA ILE A 236 -35.30 -15.98 14.96
C ILE A 236 -35.77 -14.52 14.80
N PHE A 237 -35.05 -13.71 14.02
CA PHE A 237 -35.34 -12.29 13.80
C PHE A 237 -36.11 -12.00 12.49
N TYR A 238 -36.37 -13.04 11.68
CA TYR A 238 -37.23 -13.02 10.50
C TYR A 238 -38.48 -13.87 10.75
#